data_AF-A0A954TF74-F1
#
_entry.id   AF-A0A954TF74-F1
#
_cell.length_a   1.000
_cell.length_b   1.000
_cell.length_c   1.000
_cell.angle_alpha   90.00
_cell.angle_beta   90.00
_cell.angle_gamma   90.00
#
_symmetry.space_group_name_H-M   'P 1'
#
loop_
_entity.id
_entity.type
_entity.pdbx_description
1 polymer ?
#
loop_
_entity_poly.entity_id
_entity_poly.type
_entity_poly.pdbx_seq_one_letter_code
_entity_poly.pdbx_strand_id
1 'polypeptide(L)'
;MFERRARTALLAALLLCVMGSALVAMQRGRGGRRYRDPNDRRGVPMWEHDADFSQDSFTFARVIYQSGGWGRGGGWSTDWPDSDLNFSLRLQQLTAMKVNPKPIQLELTDPRIFDYPFLYMIEVGNMRLSEAEILAMRR
;
A
#
# COMPACT_ATOMS: atom_id res chain seq x y z
N MET A 1 -23.47 55.42 21.83
CA MET A 1 -23.76 54.06 22.37
C MET A 1 -23.86 52.99 21.28
N PHE A 2 -24.46 53.30 20.12
CA PHE A 2 -24.62 52.39 18.97
C PHE A 2 -23.30 51.86 18.38
N GLU A 3 -22.30 52.73 18.17
CA GLU A 3 -21.02 52.31 17.55
C GLU A 3 -20.23 51.30 18.39
N ARG A 4 -20.28 51.42 19.73
CA ARG A 4 -19.62 50.45 20.62
C ARG A 4 -20.26 49.07 20.52
N ARG A 5 -21.60 49.00 20.46
CA ARG A 5 -22.36 47.76 20.28
C ARG A 5 -22.11 47.11 18.91
N ALA A 6 -22.02 47.92 17.86
CA ALA A 6 -21.69 47.45 16.51
C ALA A 6 -20.26 46.89 16.40
N ARG A 7 -19.28 47.57 17.00
CA ARG A 7 -17.88 47.09 17.06
C ARG A 7 -17.75 45.80 17.86
N THR A 8 -18.42 45.68 19.01
CA THR A 8 -18.42 44.43 19.79
C THR A 8 -19.09 43.28 19.03
N ALA A 9 -20.16 43.53 18.28
CA ALA A 9 -20.82 42.51 17.46
C ALA A 9 -19.93 42.04 16.31
N LEU A 10 -19.23 42.97 15.63
CA LEU A 10 -18.26 42.65 14.58
C LEU A 10 -17.09 41.82 15.10
N LEU A 11 -16.52 42.19 16.25
CA LEU A 11 -15.42 41.44 16.87
C LEU A 11 -15.86 40.03 17.29
N ALA A 12 -17.07 39.89 17.85
CA ALA A 12 -17.63 38.58 18.21
C ALA A 12 -17.86 37.70 16.98
N ALA A 13 -18.39 38.26 15.89
CA ALA A 13 -18.59 37.53 14.63
C ALA A 13 -17.26 37.08 14.01
N LEU A 14 -16.23 37.93 14.07
CA LEU A 14 -14.91 37.61 13.53
C LEU A 14 -14.22 36.49 14.34
N LEU A 15 -14.34 36.54 15.67
CA LEU A 15 -13.89 35.45 16.56
C LEU A 15 -14.61 34.13 16.26
N LEU A 16 -15.93 34.16 16.04
CA LEU A 16 -16.71 32.98 15.65
C LEU A 16 -16.25 32.39 14.31
N CYS A 17 -15.95 33.23 13.32
CA CYS A 17 -15.41 32.78 12.03
C CYS A 17 -14.01 32.15 12.17
N VAL A 18 -13.14 32.72 13.01
CA VAL A 18 -11.80 32.18 13.28
C VAL A 18 -11.88 30.84 14.03
N MET A 19 -12.74 30.72 15.04
CA MET A 19 -12.93 29.45 15.75
C MET A 19 -13.59 28.38 14.87
N GLY A 20 -14.55 28.75 14.03
CA GLY A 20 -15.19 27.84 13.07
C GLY A 20 -14.21 27.30 12.04
N SER A 21 -13.34 28.15 11.51
CA SER A 21 -12.30 27.74 10.55
C SER A 21 -11.22 26.86 11.19
N ALA A 22 -10.84 27.11 12.44
CA ALA A 22 -9.94 26.24 13.20
C ALA A 22 -10.55 24.84 13.42
N LEU A 23 -11.83 24.75 13.79
CA LEU A 23 -12.52 23.46 13.95
C LEU A 23 -12.60 22.66 12.64
N VAL A 24 -12.88 23.30 11.51
CA VAL A 24 -12.89 22.66 10.18
C VAL A 24 -11.49 22.18 9.79
N ALA A 25 -10.44 22.97 10.07
CA ALA A 25 -9.06 22.57 9.83
C ALA A 25 -8.64 21.35 10.69
N MET A 26 -9.06 21.33 11.97
CA MET A 26 -8.82 20.19 12.87
C MET A 26 -9.57 18.92 12.45
N GLN A 27 -10.78 19.04 11.88
CA GLN A 27 -11.51 17.91 11.30
C GLN A 27 -10.80 17.36 10.05
N ARG A 28 -10.23 18.22 9.20
CA ARG A 28 -9.44 17.81 8.02
C ARG A 28 -8.10 17.17 8.39
N GLY A 29 -7.48 17.56 9.51
CA GLY A 29 -6.22 16.99 10.00
C GLY A 29 -6.34 15.63 10.69
N ARG A 30 -7.55 15.23 11.14
CA ARG A 30 -7.79 13.93 11.79
C ARG A 30 -7.84 12.74 10.82
N GLY A 31 -7.91 12.98 9.52
CA GLY A 31 -7.65 11.98 8.48
C GLY A 31 -6.16 11.74 8.25
N GLY A 32 -5.34 11.90 9.29
CA GLY A 32 -3.89 11.77 9.24
C GLY A 32 -3.54 10.47 8.51
N ARG A 33 -2.81 10.61 7.40
CA ARG A 33 -2.15 9.49 6.72
C ARG A 33 -1.41 8.72 7.80
N ARG A 34 -1.98 7.59 8.26
CA ARG A 34 -1.21 6.63 9.03
C ARG A 34 -0.02 6.31 8.16
N TYR A 35 1.16 6.71 8.60
CA TYR A 35 2.40 6.26 7.98
C TYR A 35 2.36 4.74 8.10
N ARG A 36 2.02 4.06 7.00
CA ARG A 36 2.07 2.60 6.93
C ARG A 36 3.54 2.29 6.81
N ASP A 37 4.13 1.82 7.90
CA ASP A 37 5.46 1.24 7.86
C ASP A 37 5.42 0.04 6.91
N PRO A 38 6.15 0.07 5.79
CA PRO A 38 6.27 -1.07 4.87
C PRO A 38 6.73 -2.36 5.54
N ASN A 39 7.45 -2.25 6.65
CA ASN A 39 8.03 -3.37 7.39
C ASN A 39 7.10 -3.89 8.50
N ASP A 40 5.96 -3.25 8.75
CA ASP A 40 4.99 -3.72 9.74
C ASP A 40 4.26 -4.98 9.23
N ARG A 41 4.63 -6.13 9.81
CA ARG A 41 4.07 -7.44 9.50
C ARG A 41 2.73 -7.71 10.20
N ARG A 42 2.22 -6.76 11.01
CA ARG A 42 0.92 -6.84 11.70
C ARG A 42 0.67 -8.18 12.43
N GLY A 43 1.71 -8.67 13.10
CA GLY A 43 1.66 -9.91 13.89
C GLY A 43 1.94 -11.19 13.10
N VAL A 44 2.18 -11.13 11.79
CA VAL A 44 2.63 -12.30 11.02
C VAL A 44 4.09 -12.60 11.39
N PRO A 45 4.37 -13.79 11.96
CA PRO A 45 5.69 -14.13 12.43
C PRO A 45 6.69 -14.27 11.28
N MET A 46 7.97 -14.22 11.62
CA MET A 46 9.03 -14.79 10.81
C MET A 46 9.17 -16.26 11.17
N TRP A 47 9.53 -17.09 10.20
CA TRP A 47 9.92 -18.47 10.44
C TRP A 47 11.29 -18.73 9.83
N GLU A 48 11.92 -19.81 10.27
CA GLU A 48 13.21 -20.23 9.74
C GLU A 48 13.05 -20.60 8.27
N HIS A 49 13.90 -19.97 7.46
CA HIS A 49 14.02 -20.23 6.03
C HIS A 49 15.43 -20.74 5.83
N ASP A 50 15.54 -22.01 5.44
CA ASP A 50 16.81 -22.68 5.24
C ASP A 50 17.56 -22.00 4.09
N ALA A 51 18.71 -21.43 4.40
CA ALA A 51 19.52 -20.68 3.45
C ALA A 51 19.98 -21.57 2.28
N ASP A 52 20.16 -22.87 2.54
CA ASP A 52 20.58 -23.84 1.54
C ASP A 52 19.49 -24.09 0.48
N PHE A 53 18.22 -23.84 0.82
CA PHE A 53 17.06 -23.94 -0.08
C PHE A 53 16.47 -22.57 -0.43
N SER A 54 17.28 -21.52 -0.36
CA SER A 54 16.80 -20.15 -0.61
C SER A 54 16.20 -19.96 -2.01
N GLN A 55 16.68 -20.72 -3.01
CA GLN A 55 16.14 -20.73 -4.37
C GLN A 55 15.03 -21.77 -4.61
N ASP A 56 14.90 -22.77 -3.72
CA ASP A 56 13.92 -23.86 -3.86
C ASP A 56 12.66 -23.65 -2.99
N SER A 57 12.47 -22.42 -2.51
CA SER A 57 11.32 -22.05 -1.68
C SER A 57 10.33 -21.20 -2.45
N PHE A 58 9.04 -21.48 -2.24
CA PHE A 58 7.98 -20.62 -2.76
C PHE A 58 8.13 -19.22 -2.17
N THR A 59 8.22 -18.21 -3.03
CA THR A 59 8.21 -16.81 -2.63
C THR A 59 7.01 -16.14 -3.26
N PHE A 60 6.19 -15.47 -2.43
CA PHE A 60 5.09 -14.67 -2.95
C PHE A 60 5.65 -13.43 -3.64
N ALA A 61 5.62 -13.43 -4.98
CA ALA A 61 6.10 -12.33 -5.80
C ALA A 61 4.92 -11.50 -6.31
N ARG A 62 4.77 -10.28 -5.80
CA ARG A 62 3.75 -9.32 -6.23
C ARG A 62 4.29 -8.43 -7.33
N VAL A 63 3.50 -8.24 -8.38
CA VAL A 63 3.82 -7.27 -9.43
C VAL A 63 3.38 -5.87 -9.04
N ILE A 64 4.30 -4.91 -9.12
CA ILE A 64 4.02 -3.48 -9.02
C ILE A 64 3.78 -2.93 -10.42
N TYR A 65 2.70 -2.17 -10.57
CA TYR A 65 2.39 -1.44 -11.81
C TYR A 65 1.82 -0.07 -11.47
N GLN A 66 2.12 0.93 -12.30
CA GLN A 66 1.74 2.33 -12.02
C GLN A 66 0.42 2.75 -12.68
N SER A 67 -0.02 2.03 -13.71
CA SER A 67 -1.20 2.37 -14.51
C SER A 67 -2.52 2.05 -13.79
N GLY A 68 -3.60 2.73 -14.17
CA GLY A 68 -4.96 2.38 -13.73
C GLY A 68 -5.43 2.92 -12.37
N GLY A 69 -4.73 3.89 -11.76
CA GLY A 69 -5.13 4.48 -10.48
C GLY A 69 -5.49 5.97 -10.56
N TRP A 70 -6.50 6.40 -9.78
CA TRP A 70 -6.76 7.83 -9.53
C TRP A 70 -5.73 8.36 -8.52
N GLY A 71 -4.63 8.94 -9.02
CA GLY A 71 -3.72 9.79 -8.25
C GLY A 71 -2.84 9.12 -7.17
N ARG A 72 -2.82 7.78 -7.03
CA ARG A 72 -2.05 7.06 -5.99
C ARG A 72 -1.22 5.84 -6.48
N GLY A 73 -0.80 5.81 -7.74
CA GLY A 73 0.22 4.85 -8.20
C GLY A 73 -0.24 3.40 -8.36
N GLY A 74 -1.29 3.16 -9.15
CA GLY A 74 -1.80 1.82 -9.47
C GLY A 74 -2.56 1.12 -8.33
N GLY A 75 -3.38 0.12 -8.70
CA GLY A 75 -4.14 -0.70 -7.74
C GLY A 75 -3.32 -1.82 -7.08
N TRP A 76 -2.05 -1.96 -7.44
CA TRP A 76 -1.18 -3.07 -7.02
C TRP A 76 -1.04 -3.21 -5.50
N SER A 77 -1.12 -2.09 -4.77
CA SER A 77 -0.92 -2.04 -3.31
C SER A 77 -2.17 -2.38 -2.50
N THR A 78 -3.28 -2.71 -3.17
CA THR A 78 -4.50 -3.20 -2.52
C THR A 78 -4.16 -4.42 -1.65
N ASP A 79 -4.56 -4.33 -0.38
CA ASP A 79 -4.30 -5.29 0.70
C ASP A 79 -2.83 -5.61 0.99
N TRP A 80 -1.89 -4.84 0.44
CA TRP A 80 -0.48 -4.99 0.73
C TRP A 80 -0.11 -4.29 2.07
N PRO A 81 0.77 -4.87 2.91
CA PRO A 81 1.44 -6.18 2.75
C PRO A 81 0.67 -7.38 3.33
N ASP A 82 -0.55 -7.20 3.86
CA ASP A 82 -1.25 -8.26 4.60
C ASP A 82 -1.54 -9.50 3.77
N SER A 83 -2.01 -9.30 2.54
CA SER A 83 -2.37 -10.41 1.66
C SER A 83 -1.16 -11.30 1.37
N ASP A 84 -0.02 -10.69 1.02
CA ASP A 84 1.25 -11.37 0.75
C ASP A 84 1.72 -12.19 1.96
N LEU A 85 1.67 -11.56 3.15
CA LEU A 85 2.11 -12.16 4.40
C LEU A 85 1.18 -13.28 4.86
N ASN A 86 -0.13 -13.06 4.84
CA ASN A 86 -1.11 -14.05 5.28
C ASN A 86 -1.16 -15.25 4.33
N PHE A 87 -1.09 -15.03 3.01
CA PHE A 87 -1.04 -16.12 2.05
C PHE A 87 0.18 -17.00 2.30
N SER A 88 1.36 -16.39 2.43
CA SER A 88 2.62 -17.11 2.67
C SER A 88 2.57 -17.90 3.98
N LEU A 89 2.05 -17.30 5.06
CA LEU A 89 1.89 -17.96 6.35
C LEU A 89 0.95 -19.18 6.26
N ARG A 90 -0.20 -19.04 5.60
CA ARG A 90 -1.16 -20.15 5.50
C ARG A 90 -0.67 -21.25 4.58
N LEU A 91 0.02 -20.91 3.49
CA LEU A 91 0.65 -21.90 2.62
C LEU A 91 1.70 -22.72 3.38
N GLN A 92 2.54 -22.08 4.19
CA GLN A 92 3.53 -22.73 5.05
C GLN A 92 2.88 -23.63 6.11
N GLN A 93 1.76 -23.21 6.71
CA GLN A 93 1.10 -23.95 7.79
C GLN A 93 0.29 -25.15 7.30
N LEU A 94 -0.31 -25.04 6.11
CA LEU A 94 -1.29 -26.00 5.62
C LEU A 94 -0.71 -26.98 4.59
N THR A 95 0.55 -26.80 4.20
CA THR A 95 1.22 -27.66 3.20
C THR A 95 2.63 -28.02 3.65
N ALA A 96 3.24 -29.01 2.98
CA ALA A 96 4.65 -29.35 3.18
C ALA A 96 5.62 -28.45 2.37
N MET A 97 5.10 -27.47 1.61
CA MET A 97 5.91 -26.59 0.78
C MET A 97 6.80 -25.72 1.65
N LYS A 98 8.06 -25.54 1.23
CA LYS A 98 8.95 -24.54 1.83
C LYS A 98 8.56 -23.18 1.32
N VAL A 99 8.17 -22.27 2.22
CA VAL A 99 7.73 -20.93 1.87
C VAL A 99 8.69 -19.90 2.46
N ASN A 100 9.10 -18.92 1.66
CA ASN A 100 9.88 -17.78 2.12
C ASN A 100 8.99 -16.83 2.95
N PRO A 101 9.36 -16.49 4.20
CA PRO A 101 8.60 -15.56 5.05
C PRO A 101 8.61 -14.10 4.56
N LYS A 102 9.41 -13.79 3.54
CA LYS A 102 9.57 -12.45 2.98
C LYS A 102 9.04 -12.41 1.54
N PRO A 103 7.79 -11.98 1.35
CA PRO A 103 7.28 -11.65 0.03
C PRO A 103 8.13 -10.58 -0.64
N ILE A 104 8.14 -10.59 -1.96
CA ILE A 104 8.87 -9.61 -2.76
C ILE A 104 7.92 -8.85 -3.66
N GLN A 105 8.39 -7.68 -4.11
CA GLN A 105 7.69 -6.88 -5.09
C GLN A 105 8.61 -6.64 -6.29
N LEU A 106 8.10 -6.86 -7.50
CA LEU A 106 8.84 -6.75 -8.75
C LEU A 106 8.01 -5.95 -9.76
N GLU A 107 8.68 -5.22 -10.65
CA GLU A 107 8.06 -4.69 -11.87
C GLU A 107 8.09 -5.76 -12.97
N LEU A 108 7.17 -5.70 -13.95
CA LEU A 108 7.15 -6.68 -15.06
C LEU A 108 8.39 -6.62 -15.96
N THR A 109 9.14 -5.53 -15.90
CA THR A 109 10.41 -5.35 -16.62
C THR A 109 11.62 -5.88 -15.85
N ASP A 110 11.46 -6.25 -14.58
CA ASP A 110 12.54 -6.80 -13.77
C ASP A 110 12.91 -8.20 -14.28
N PRO A 111 14.16 -8.47 -14.69
CA PRO A 111 14.53 -9.78 -15.21
C PRO A 111 14.32 -10.92 -14.20
N ARG A 112 14.27 -10.61 -12.89
CA ARG A 112 14.06 -11.60 -11.82
C ARG A 112 12.65 -12.16 -11.80
N ILE A 113 11.68 -11.61 -12.54
CA ILE A 113 10.32 -12.18 -12.59
C ILE A 113 10.32 -13.67 -13.00
N PHE A 114 11.34 -14.10 -13.76
CA PHE A 114 11.48 -15.48 -14.22
C PHE A 114 12.10 -16.41 -13.17
N ASP A 115 12.68 -15.86 -12.11
CA ASP A 115 13.17 -16.63 -10.96
C ASP A 115 12.01 -17.08 -10.06
N TYR A 116 10.81 -16.53 -10.26
CA TYR A 116 9.63 -16.80 -9.44
C TYR A 116 8.51 -17.44 -10.29
N PRO A 117 8.22 -18.74 -10.13
CA PRO A 117 7.23 -19.44 -10.95
C PRO A 117 5.78 -19.02 -10.65
N PHE A 118 5.56 -18.20 -9.63
CA PHE A 118 4.27 -17.67 -9.25
C PHE A 118 4.36 -16.15 -9.13
N LEU A 119 3.61 -15.44 -9.98
CA LEU A 119 3.45 -13.99 -9.93
C LEU A 119 2.01 -13.65 -9.56
N TYR A 120 1.83 -12.70 -8.64
CA TYR A 120 0.53 -12.21 -8.20
C TYR A 120 0.29 -10.76 -8.63
N MET A 121 -0.89 -10.52 -9.20
CA MET A 121 -1.37 -9.18 -9.57
C MET A 121 -2.80 -9.02 -9.08
N ILE A 122 -3.13 -7.84 -8.55
CA ILE A 122 -4.49 -7.49 -8.09
C ILE A 122 -4.94 -6.19 -8.75
N GLU A 123 -6.25 -5.92 -8.78
CA GLU A 123 -6.82 -4.67 -9.31
C GLU A 123 -6.38 -4.33 -10.74
N VAL A 124 -6.20 -5.37 -11.57
CA VAL A 124 -5.70 -5.23 -12.95
C VAL A 124 -6.75 -4.71 -13.93
N GLY A 125 -7.99 -4.48 -13.51
CA GLY A 125 -9.10 -4.09 -14.38
C GLY A 125 -8.88 -2.79 -15.15
N ASN A 126 -8.11 -1.85 -14.58
CA ASN A 126 -7.71 -0.61 -15.24
C ASN A 126 -6.23 -0.56 -15.61
N MET A 127 -5.52 -1.69 -15.47
CA MET A 127 -4.10 -1.76 -15.77
C MET A 127 -3.87 -1.60 -17.27
N ARG A 128 -2.84 -0.83 -17.61
CA ARG A 128 -2.31 -0.69 -18.96
C ARG A 128 -0.84 -1.07 -18.95
N LEU A 129 -0.47 -2.01 -19.80
CA LEU A 129 0.91 -2.41 -19.99
C LEU A 129 1.58 -1.48 -21.00
N SER A 130 2.79 -1.04 -20.68
CA SER A 130 3.71 -0.43 -21.62
C SER A 130 4.25 -1.47 -22.61
N GLU A 131 4.77 -1.01 -23.74
CA GLU A 131 5.41 -1.90 -24.71
C GLU A 131 6.59 -2.67 -24.09
N ALA A 132 7.36 -2.04 -23.21
CA ALA A 132 8.47 -2.68 -22.50
C ALA A 132 8.00 -3.84 -21.61
N GLU A 133 6.91 -3.66 -20.85
CA GLU A 133 6.33 -4.73 -20.01
C GLU A 133 5.76 -5.87 -20.85
N ILE A 134 5.12 -5.55 -21.99
CA ILE A 134 4.63 -6.57 -22.94
C ILE A 134 5.78 -7.39 -23.51
N LEU A 135 6.86 -6.74 -23.94
CA LEU A 135 8.03 -7.42 -24.50
C LEU A 135 8.76 -8.25 -23.45
N ALA A 136 8.87 -7.75 -22.21
CA ALA A 136 9.46 -8.49 -21.10
C ALA A 136 8.72 -9.81 -20.83
N MET A 137 7.38 -9.79 -20.87
CA MET A 137 6.52 -10.95 -20.62
C MET A 137 6.48 -12.00 -21.74
N ARG A 138 7.07 -11.71 -22.91
CA ARG A 138 7.04 -12.60 -24.10
C ARG A 138 8.28 -13.48 -24.26
N ARG A 139 9.15 -13.49 -23.26
CA ARG A 139 10.35 -14.34 -23.23
C ARG A 139 10.00 -15.75 -22.79
#